data_AF-A0A837R9W4-F1
#
_entry.id   AF-A0A837R9W4-F1
#
_cell.length_a   1.000
_cell.length_b   1.000
_cell.length_c   1.000
_cell.angle_alpha   90.00
_cell.angle_beta   90.00
_cell.angle_gamma   90.00
#
_symmetry.space_group_name_H-M   'P 1'
#
loop_
_entity.id
_entity.type
_entity.pdbx_description
1 polymer ?
#
loop_
_entity_poly.entity_id
_entity_poly.type
_entity_poly.pdbx_seq_one_letter_code
_entity_poly.pdbx_strand_id
1 'polypeptide(L)'
;MQVRLVSTLQLGDRIVGPTPDTAANRALYQRYAKRLQARLGIGFQVYLDTSDGYDLLHARDYDTDTSWVVAASIYQSLVDSEVLTHHRIIALADQDLILKNTVDLERQLRMPQS
;
A
#
# COMPACT_ATOMS: atom_id res chain seq x y z
N MET A 1 3.09 -8.09 12.19
CA MET A 1 2.66 -6.83 11.53
C MET A 1 2.06 -7.16 10.16
N GLN A 2 0.92 -6.56 9.83
CA GLN A 2 0.29 -6.68 8.51
C GLN A 2 0.75 -5.54 7.60
N VAL A 3 1.02 -5.87 6.34
CA VAL A 3 1.36 -4.90 5.29
C VAL A 3 0.35 -5.08 4.17
N ARG A 4 -0.53 -4.11 3.98
CA ARG A 4 -1.57 -4.16 2.95
C ARG A 4 -1.20 -3.26 1.78
N LEU A 5 -0.98 -3.86 0.62
CA LEU A 5 -0.65 -3.13 -0.60
C LEU A 5 -1.94 -2.77 -1.35
N VAL A 6 -2.26 -1.48 -1.40
CA VAL A 6 -3.44 -0.96 -2.11
C VAL A 6 -3.02 -0.64 -3.53
N SER A 7 -3.37 -1.54 -4.44
CA SER A 7 -2.95 -1.43 -5.85
C SER A 7 -3.72 -0.36 -6.62
N THR A 8 -4.93 -0.05 -6.17
CA THR A 8 -5.85 0.90 -6.82
C THR A 8 -6.79 1.43 -5.75
N LEU A 9 -7.17 2.70 -5.86
CA LEU A 9 -8.21 3.34 -5.08
C LEU A 9 -9.34 3.75 -6.03
N GLN A 10 -10.54 3.21 -5.81
CA GLN A 10 -11.72 3.59 -6.57
C GLN A 10 -12.52 4.69 -5.84
N LEU A 11 -12.72 5.82 -6.52
CA LEU A 11 -13.48 6.98 -6.03
C LEU A 11 -14.64 7.25 -6.99
N GLY A 12 -15.78 6.60 -6.75
CA GLY A 12 -16.88 6.58 -7.72
C GLY A 12 -16.42 5.94 -9.04
N ASP A 13 -16.55 6.67 -10.14
CA ASP A 13 -16.12 6.20 -11.47
C ASP A 13 -14.61 6.41 -11.74
N ARG A 14 -13.91 7.09 -10.83
CA ARG A 14 -12.48 7.38 -10.98
C ARG A 14 -11.64 6.25 -10.41
N ILE A 15 -10.71 5.75 -11.23
CA ILE A 15 -9.67 4.80 -10.82
C ILE A 15 -8.38 5.58 -10.57
N VAL A 16 -7.82 5.46 -9.37
CA VAL A 16 -6.54 6.04 -8.99
C VAL A 16 -5.53 4.92 -8.75
N GLY A 17 -4.40 4.97 -9.44
CA GLY A 17 -3.31 4.01 -9.29
C GLY A 17 -2.12 4.40 -10.17
N PRO A 18 -1.09 3.55 -10.27
CA PRO A 18 0.03 3.78 -11.18
C PRO A 18 -0.38 3.86 -12.65
N THR A 19 -1.45 3.14 -13.02
CA THR A 19 -2.06 3.16 -14.36
C THR A 19 -3.59 3.22 -14.23
N PRO A 20 -4.32 3.58 -15.30
CA PRO A 20 -5.80 3.53 -15.30
C PRO A 20 -6.37 2.10 -15.37
N ASP A 21 -5.52 1.06 -15.51
CA ASP A 21 -5.94 -0.34 -15.58
C ASP A 21 -5.75 -1.05 -14.22
N THR A 22 -6.86 -1.32 -13.54
CA THR A 22 -6.88 -2.02 -12.24
C THR A 22 -6.24 -3.40 -12.31
N ALA A 23 -6.43 -4.16 -13.40
CA ALA A 23 -5.86 -5.49 -13.54
C ALA A 23 -4.34 -5.43 -13.70
N ALA A 24 -3.84 -4.46 -14.48
CA ALA A 24 -2.41 -4.21 -14.61
C ALA A 24 -1.78 -3.80 -13.27
N ASN A 25 -2.44 -2.90 -12.53
CA ASN A 25 -1.99 -2.47 -11.20
C ASN A 25 -1.91 -3.67 -10.24
N ARG A 26 -2.96 -4.48 -10.13
CA ARG A 26 -2.98 -5.69 -9.30
C ARG A 26 -1.83 -6.64 -9.66
N ALA A 27 -1.55 -6.85 -10.95
CA ALA A 27 -0.47 -7.73 -11.40
C ALA A 27 0.94 -7.19 -11.07
N LEU A 28 1.14 -5.87 -11.08
CA LEU A 28 2.39 -5.23 -10.64
C LEU A 28 2.58 -5.43 -9.13
N TYR A 29 1.57 -5.07 -8.36
CA TYR A 29 1.61 -5.16 -6.91
C TYR A 29 1.71 -6.60 -6.40
N GLN A 30 1.08 -7.58 -7.06
CA GLN A 30 1.22 -8.99 -6.68
C GLN A 30 2.67 -9.48 -6.82
N ARG A 31 3.38 -9.05 -7.87
CA ARG A 31 4.80 -9.40 -8.06
C ARG A 31 5.69 -8.72 -7.02
N TYR A 32 5.39 -7.46 -6.73
CA TYR A 32 6.08 -6.70 -5.69
C TYR A 32 5.86 -7.32 -4.30
N ALA A 33 4.62 -7.67 -3.94
CA ALA A 33 4.23 -8.31 -2.68
C ALA A 33 5.01 -9.58 -2.40
N LYS A 34 5.11 -10.47 -3.40
CA LYS A 34 5.88 -11.73 -3.26
C LYS A 34 7.34 -11.48 -2.93
N ARG A 35 7.95 -10.48 -3.57
CA ARG A 35 9.34 -10.10 -3.30
C ARG A 35 9.48 -9.48 -1.91
N LEU A 36 8.59 -8.55 -1.55
CA LEU A 36 8.61 -7.90 -0.25
C LEU A 36 8.44 -8.91 0.89
N GLN A 37 7.49 -9.85 0.76
CA GLN A 37 7.28 -10.92 1.74
C GLN A 37 8.54 -11.76 1.96
N ALA A 38 9.23 -12.14 0.88
CA ALA A 38 10.47 -12.91 0.95
C ALA A 38 11.60 -12.14 1.66
N ARG A 39 11.59 -10.81 1.57
CA ARG A 39 12.61 -9.94 2.17
C ARG A 39 12.33 -9.62 3.65
N LEU A 40 11.06 -9.45 4.01
CA LEU A 40 10.65 -9.10 5.36
C LEU A 40 10.73 -10.29 6.34
N GLY A 41 10.38 -11.50 5.88
CA GLY A 41 10.41 -12.73 6.68
C GLY A 41 9.19 -12.94 7.59
N ILE A 42 9.29 -13.87 8.54
CA ILE A 42 8.17 -14.46 9.30
C ILE A 42 7.42 -13.49 10.25
N GLY A 43 7.97 -12.31 10.56
CA GLY A 43 7.32 -11.30 11.41
C GLY A 43 6.30 -10.40 10.69
N PHE A 44 6.26 -10.50 9.35
CA PHE A 44 5.43 -9.67 8.49
C PHE A 44 4.52 -10.53 7.62
N GLN A 45 3.28 -10.08 7.46
CA GLN A 45 2.33 -10.67 6.52
C GLN A 45 1.97 -9.62 5.48
N VAL A 46 2.37 -9.85 4.22
CA VAL A 46 2.14 -8.96 3.10
C VAL A 46 0.94 -9.43 2.29
N TYR A 47 -0.09 -8.58 2.24
CA TYR A 47 -1.32 -8.83 1.52
C TYR A 47 -1.48 -7.84 0.37
N LEU A 48 -2.05 -8.32 -0.74
CA LEU A 48 -2.59 -7.44 -1.76
C LEU A 48 -4.03 -7.11 -1.38
N ASP A 49 -4.37 -5.83 -1.34
CA ASP A 49 -5.76 -5.42 -1.24
C ASP A 49 -6.51 -5.78 -2.53
N THR A 50 -7.61 -6.50 -2.37
CA THR A 50 -8.50 -6.92 -3.45
C THR A 50 -9.82 -6.14 -3.46
N SER A 51 -9.96 -5.16 -2.57
CA SER A 51 -11.17 -4.34 -2.38
C SER A 51 -11.13 -2.99 -3.09
N ASP A 52 -10.11 -2.75 -3.93
CA ASP A 52 -9.88 -1.50 -4.66
C ASP A 52 -9.87 -0.26 -3.75
N GLY A 53 -9.25 -0.40 -2.58
CA GLY A 53 -9.08 0.64 -1.57
C GLY A 53 -10.25 0.79 -0.61
N TYR A 54 -11.34 0.02 -0.77
CA TYR A 54 -12.48 0.08 0.15
C TYR A 54 -12.08 -0.25 1.60
N ASP A 55 -11.28 -1.29 1.80
CA ASP A 55 -10.81 -1.70 3.13
C ASP A 55 -9.93 -0.62 3.79
N LEU A 56 -9.20 0.17 3.01
CA LEU A 56 -8.41 1.30 3.52
C LEU A 56 -9.33 2.43 4.00
N LEU A 57 -10.33 2.79 3.18
CA LEU A 57 -11.27 3.88 3.48
C LEU A 57 -12.19 3.58 4.68
N HIS A 58 -12.35 2.31 5.03
CA HIS A 58 -13.20 1.85 6.14
C HIS A 58 -12.40 1.10 7.21
N ALA A 59 -11.07 1.26 7.22
CA ALA A 59 -10.22 0.67 8.24
C ALA A 59 -10.60 1.21 9.62
N ARG A 60 -10.41 0.39 10.66
CA ARG A 60 -10.67 0.83 12.04
C ARG A 60 -9.62 1.87 12.43
N ASP A 61 -10.07 3.03 12.90
CA ASP A 61 -9.19 4.11 13.35
C ASP A 61 -8.12 3.59 14.34
N TYR A 62 -6.90 4.10 14.19
CA TYR A 62 -5.76 3.81 15.08
C TYR A 62 -5.33 2.32 15.14
N ASP A 63 -5.60 1.53 14.10
CA ASP A 63 -4.98 0.21 13.94
C ASP A 63 -3.45 0.35 13.77
N THR A 64 -2.71 -0.06 14.81
CA THR A 64 -1.23 -0.03 14.84
C THR A 64 -0.58 -1.27 14.22
N ASP A 65 -1.35 -2.33 13.97
CA ASP A 65 -0.83 -3.59 13.44
C ASP A 65 -0.76 -3.60 11.91
N THR A 66 -1.48 -2.69 11.24
CA THR A 66 -1.57 -2.60 9.79
C THR A 66 -0.81 -1.40 9.23
N SER A 67 0.10 -1.67 8.30
CA SER A 67 0.72 -0.64 7.45
C SER A 67 0.13 -0.70 6.05
N TRP A 68 -0.48 0.40 5.61
CA TRP A 68 -1.05 0.53 4.28
C TRP A 68 0.02 1.09 3.33
N VAL A 69 0.24 0.42 2.21
CA VAL A 69 1.21 0.84 1.21
C VAL A 69 0.45 1.17 -0.06
N VAL A 70 0.57 2.41 -0.51
CA VAL A 70 -0.20 2.96 -1.63
C VAL A 70 0.76 3.55 -2.66
N ALA A 71 0.38 3.60 -3.94
CA ALA A 71 1.15 4.36 -4.94
C ALA A 71 1.17 5.85 -4.58
N ALA A 72 2.15 6.59 -5.07
CA ALA A 72 2.22 8.04 -4.87
C ALA A 72 0.95 8.75 -5.35
N SER A 73 0.35 8.31 -6.46
CA SER A 73 -0.91 8.87 -6.98
C SER A 73 -2.11 8.67 -6.03
N ILE A 74 -2.19 7.51 -5.37
CA ILE A 74 -3.20 7.21 -4.36
C ILE A 74 -2.94 8.06 -3.12
N TYR A 75 -1.69 8.13 -2.66
CA TYR A 75 -1.31 8.94 -1.50
C TYR A 75 -1.74 10.41 -1.68
N GLN A 76 -1.44 11.00 -2.85
CA GLN A 76 -1.83 12.38 -3.18
C GLN A 76 -3.36 12.58 -3.18
N SER A 77 -4.13 11.55 -3.54
CA SER A 77 -5.60 11.60 -3.52
C SER A 77 -6.19 11.52 -2.10
N LEU A 78 -5.39 11.15 -1.10
CA LEU A 78 -5.78 11.03 0.29
C LEU A 78 -5.33 12.21 1.16
N VAL A 79 -4.61 13.20 0.61
CA VAL A 79 -3.97 14.30 1.37
C VAL A 79 -4.95 15.05 2.27
N ASP A 80 -6.18 15.26 1.82
CA ASP A 80 -7.22 15.96 2.57
C ASP A 80 -8.19 15.01 3.32
N SER A 81 -7.83 13.74 3.47
CA SER A 81 -8.65 12.70 4.12
C SER A 81 -8.17 12.41 5.54
N GLU A 82 -9.11 12.22 6.46
CA GLU A 82 -8.85 11.75 7.84
C GLU A 82 -8.10 10.41 7.89
N VAL A 83 -8.17 9.63 6.80
CA VAL A 83 -7.47 8.35 6.63
C VAL A 83 -5.95 8.48 6.79
N LEU A 84 -5.33 9.60 6.36
CA LEU A 84 -3.89 9.84 6.58
C LEU A 84 -3.55 10.16 8.04
N THR A 85 -4.51 10.66 8.81
CA THR A 85 -4.33 11.03 10.22
C THR A 85 -4.45 9.82 11.14
N HIS A 86 -5.32 8.86 10.80
CA HIS A 86 -5.65 7.73 11.68
C HIS A 86 -4.89 6.44 11.36
N HIS A 87 -4.22 6.35 10.21
CA HIS A 87 -3.54 5.12 9.79
C HIS A 87 -2.10 5.35 9.36
N ARG A 88 -1.27 4.31 9.54
CA ARG A 88 0.08 4.31 8.98
C ARG A 88 0.02 4.03 7.48
N ILE A 89 0.08 5.09 6.69
CA ILE A 89 0.09 5.03 5.23
C ILE A 89 1.48 5.39 4.70
N ILE A 90 2.07 4.47 3.94
CA ILE A 90 3.40 4.61 3.33
C ILE A 90 3.20 4.78 1.83
N ALA A 91 3.68 5.91 1.30
CA ALA A 91 3.75 6.12 -0.14
C ALA A 91 4.86 5.25 -0.76
N LEU A 92 4.51 4.49 -1.79
CA LEU A 92 5.42 3.74 -2.63
C LEU A 92 5.66 4.52 -3.92
N ALA A 93 6.93 4.74 -4.25
CA ALA A 93 7.29 5.35 -5.52
C ALA A 93 6.96 4.38 -6.67
N ASP A 94 6.36 4.89 -7.74
CA ASP A 94 5.99 4.08 -8.90
C ASP A 94 7.21 3.37 -9.52
N GLN A 95 8.38 4.01 -9.49
CA GLN A 95 9.63 3.43 -9.95
C GLN A 95 10.05 2.20 -9.12
N ASP A 96 9.87 2.24 -7.80
CA ASP A 96 10.19 1.11 -6.92
C ASP A 96 9.24 -0.07 -7.16
N LEU A 97 7.97 0.21 -7.42
CA LEU A 97 6.98 -0.79 -7.81
C LEU A 97 7.39 -1.50 -9.12
N ILE A 98 7.73 -0.71 -10.16
CA ILE A 98 8.11 -1.21 -11.49
C ILE A 98 9.40 -2.03 -11.43
N LEU A 99 10.43 -1.50 -10.76
CA LEU A 99 11.73 -2.15 -10.61
C LEU A 99 11.74 -3.26 -9.55
N LYS A 100 10.65 -3.40 -8.79
CA LYS A 100 10.54 -4.31 -7.63
C LYS A 100 11.64 -4.03 -6.60
N ASN A 101 12.01 -2.77 -6.44
CA ASN A 101 12.95 -2.33 -5.43
C ASN A 101 12.22 -2.20 -4.09
N THR A 102 12.59 -3.06 -3.13
CA THR A 102 11.91 -3.15 -1.83
C THR A 102 12.70 -2.52 -0.70
N VAL A 103 13.92 -2.04 -0.96
CA VAL A 103 14.89 -1.66 0.08
C VAL A 103 14.37 -0.57 1.01
N ASP A 104 13.83 0.52 0.46
CA ASP A 104 13.38 1.64 1.28
C ASP A 104 12.08 1.31 2.03
N LEU A 105 11.17 0.56 1.42
CA LEU A 105 9.96 0.10 2.09
C LEU A 105 10.29 -0.89 3.22
N GLU A 106 11.22 -1.82 3.00
CA GLU A 106 11.73 -2.72 4.05
C GLU A 106 12.27 -1.94 5.25
N ARG A 107 13.07 -0.90 5.00
CA ARG A 107 13.64 -0.04 6.04
C ARG A 107 12.53 0.65 6.83
N GLN A 108 11.57 1.28 6.15
CA GLN A 108 10.46 1.97 6.80
C GLN A 108 9.61 1.01 7.63
N LEU A 109 9.28 -0.17 7.11
CA LEU A 109 8.44 -1.16 7.81
C LEU A 109 9.11 -1.74 9.06
N ARG A 110 10.45 -1.82 9.08
CA ARG A 110 11.23 -2.35 10.21
C ARG A 110 11.57 -1.29 11.27
N MET A 111 11.41 -0.01 10.96
CA MET A 111 11.64 1.04 11.94
C MET A 111 10.55 1.00 13.02
N PRO A 112 10.93 1.01 14.32
CA PRO A 112 9.97 1.15 15.40
C PRO A 112 9.23 2.49 15.28
N GLN A 113 7.92 2.46 15.50
CA GLN A 113 7.13 3.69 15.63
C GLN A 113 7.62 4.41 16.91
N SER A 114 8.10 5.64 16.75
CA SER A 114 8.48 6.52 17.86
C SER A 114 7.24 7.14 18.48
#